data_AF-A0C6R8-F1
#
_entry.id   AF-A0C6R8-F1
#
_cell.length_a   1.000
_cell.length_b   1.000
_cell.length_c   1.000
_cell.angle_alpha   90.00
_cell.angle_beta   90.00
_cell.angle_gamma   90.00
#
_symmetry.space_group_name_H-M   'P 1'
#
loop_
_entity.id
_entity.type
_entity.pdbx_description
1 polymer ?
#
loop_
_entity_poly.entity_id
_entity_poly.type
_entity_poly.pdbx_seq_one_letter_code
_entity_poly.pdbx_strand_id
1 'polypeptide(L)'
;MANSHEKMQQDYIWIRDQSTGDADVKMRTFGQHYLYYHAPNKRERLEMIWRSMGKAYDWEMEKFRMQKKFIDRGNKRRFFKNFFRFIKNPMGYIYWKTYKIRQPKGRIITTMLGLGVIGTLFKYKMESNQIQKREYYLLTAGKNSEGSGLINTGYNNDKLARQGMPLTQMFYSYLLAKDIVVSRSRDQNYRKYFEMRKKYQIKE
;
A
#
# COMPACT_ATOMS: atom_id res chain seq x y z
N MET A 1 26.59 23.09 -28.49
CA MET A 1 26.72 23.80 -27.19
C MET A 1 26.32 22.83 -26.09
N ALA A 2 27.18 22.57 -25.12
CA ALA A 2 26.81 21.75 -23.95
C ALA A 2 25.83 22.55 -23.09
N ASN A 3 24.71 21.93 -22.70
CA ASN A 3 23.67 22.58 -21.92
C ASN A 3 24.19 22.79 -20.48
N SER A 4 24.45 24.04 -20.10
CA SER A 4 25.10 24.42 -18.82
C SER A 4 24.37 23.88 -17.58
N HIS A 5 23.06 23.63 -17.69
CA HIS A 5 22.23 23.18 -16.58
C HIS A 5 22.05 21.66 -16.51
N GLU A 6 22.56 20.89 -17.46
CA GLU A 6 22.28 19.46 -17.56
C GLU A 6 22.71 18.67 -16.31
N LYS A 7 23.93 18.90 -15.82
CA LYS A 7 24.46 18.21 -14.63
C LYS A 7 23.66 18.55 -13.36
N MET A 8 23.34 19.83 -13.18
CA MET A 8 22.54 20.29 -12.05
C MET A 8 21.13 19.69 -12.08
N GLN A 9 20.52 19.65 -13.26
CA GLN A 9 19.19 19.10 -13.44
C GLN A 9 19.16 17.58 -13.21
N GLN A 10 20.17 16.84 -13.68
CA GLN A 10 20.28 15.40 -13.45
C GLN A 10 20.41 15.05 -11.96
N ASP A 11 21.27 15.77 -11.24
CA ASP A 11 21.49 15.55 -9.81
C ASP A 11 20.25 15.94 -8.98
N TYR A 12 19.47 16.93 -9.45
CA TYR A 12 18.21 17.29 -8.83
C TYR A 12 17.10 16.25 -9.07
N ILE A 13 17.04 15.65 -10.26
CA ILE A 13 15.97 14.71 -10.64
C ILE A 13 16.15 13.34 -9.97
N TRP A 14 17.38 12.84 -9.85
CA TRP A 14 17.61 11.45 -9.47
C TRP A 14 18.77 11.25 -8.50
N ILE A 15 18.54 10.39 -7.50
CA ILE A 15 19.57 10.04 -6.52
C ILE A 15 20.60 9.05 -7.10
N ARG A 16 21.88 9.33 -6.89
CA ARG A 16 22.99 8.42 -7.22
C ARG A 16 23.32 7.51 -6.05
N ASP A 17 23.94 6.36 -6.31
CA ASP A 17 24.45 5.53 -5.22
C ASP A 17 25.69 6.17 -4.60
N GLN A 18 25.66 6.33 -3.28
CA GLN A 18 26.76 6.92 -2.50
C GLN A 18 27.68 5.85 -1.92
N SER A 19 27.36 4.57 -2.11
CA SER A 19 28.12 3.48 -1.51
C SER A 19 29.40 3.18 -2.30
N THR A 20 30.52 3.04 -1.60
CA THR A 20 31.79 2.57 -2.16
C THR A 20 31.94 1.05 -2.01
N GLY A 21 30.84 0.32 -2.24
CA GLY A 21 30.76 -1.13 -2.03
C GLY A 21 31.79 -1.92 -2.84
N ASP A 22 32.13 -1.42 -4.03
CA ASP A 22 33.03 -2.07 -4.99
C ASP A 22 34.44 -1.44 -5.04
N ALA A 23 34.75 -0.50 -4.14
CA ALA A 23 36.06 0.15 -4.10
C ALA A 23 37.19 -0.84 -3.74
N ASP A 24 36.92 -1.76 -2.81
CA ASP A 24 37.86 -2.85 -2.49
C ASP A 24 37.68 -4.01 -3.46
N VAL A 25 38.70 -4.25 -4.28
CA VAL A 25 38.72 -5.29 -5.31
C VAL A 25 38.55 -6.69 -4.72
N LYS A 26 39.13 -6.97 -3.54
CA LYS A 26 39.07 -8.30 -2.92
C LYS A 26 37.67 -8.63 -2.38
N MET A 27 36.85 -7.61 -2.12
CA MET A 27 35.50 -7.76 -1.58
C MET A 27 34.42 -7.78 -2.66
N ARG A 28 34.78 -7.61 -3.93
CA ARG A 28 33.82 -7.71 -5.04
C ARG A 28 33.25 -9.12 -5.11
N THR A 29 31.93 -9.21 -5.29
CA THR A 29 31.24 -10.49 -5.43
C THR A 29 31.52 -11.10 -6.81
N PHE A 30 31.65 -12.43 -6.90
CA PHE A 30 31.68 -13.13 -8.19
C PHE A 30 30.29 -13.46 -8.72
N GLY A 31 29.23 -13.08 -7.97
CA GLY A 31 27.83 -13.33 -8.32
C GLY A 31 27.17 -14.47 -7.55
N GLN A 32 27.86 -15.12 -6.60
CA GLN A 32 27.33 -16.27 -5.86
C GLN A 32 26.25 -15.95 -4.80
N HIS A 33 26.05 -14.68 -4.44
CA HIS A 33 25.17 -14.29 -3.32
C HIS A 33 23.67 -14.28 -3.69
N TYR A 34 23.34 -13.76 -4.87
CA TYR A 34 21.95 -13.57 -5.30
C TYR A 34 21.74 -14.25 -6.66
N LEU A 35 21.56 -15.57 -6.63
CA LEU A 35 21.41 -16.40 -7.82
C LEU A 35 19.99 -16.33 -8.37
N TYR A 36 19.89 -16.26 -9.70
CA TYR A 36 18.60 -16.34 -10.38
C TYR A 36 18.32 -17.77 -10.82
N TYR A 37 17.63 -18.53 -9.96
CA TYR A 37 17.48 -19.99 -10.12
C TYR A 37 16.53 -20.44 -11.24
N HIS A 38 15.60 -19.58 -11.66
CA HIS A 38 14.53 -19.94 -12.62
C HIS A 38 14.75 -19.36 -14.02
N ALA A 39 15.90 -18.74 -14.27
CA ALA A 39 16.21 -18.28 -15.61
C ALA A 39 16.48 -19.47 -16.54
N PRO A 40 16.07 -19.43 -17.82
CA PRO A 40 16.42 -20.46 -18.78
C PRO A 40 17.94 -20.58 -18.95
N ASN A 41 18.67 -19.46 -18.82
CA ASN A 41 20.13 -19.41 -18.89
C ASN A 41 20.83 -19.59 -17.53
N LYS A 42 20.29 -20.46 -16.67
CA LYS A 42 20.83 -20.70 -15.31
C LYS A 42 22.25 -21.24 -15.36
N ARG A 43 22.54 -22.17 -16.26
CA ARG A 43 23.83 -22.89 -16.31
C ARG A 43 24.95 -21.96 -16.76
N GLU A 44 24.69 -21.13 -17.75
CA GLU A 44 25.59 -20.11 -18.28
C GLU A 44 25.93 -19.08 -17.19
N ARG A 45 24.95 -18.68 -16.36
CA ARG A 45 25.21 -17.79 -15.21
C ARG A 45 26.13 -18.43 -14.18
N LEU A 46 25.92 -19.72 -13.86
CA LEU A 46 26.79 -20.46 -12.95
C LEU A 46 28.20 -20.64 -13.54
N GLU A 47 28.30 -20.88 -14.84
CA GLU A 47 29.58 -20.95 -15.55
C GLU A 47 30.33 -19.62 -15.48
N MET A 48 29.64 -18.49 -15.64
CA MET A 48 30.27 -17.17 -15.53
C MET A 48 30.78 -16.88 -14.11
N ILE A 49 30.04 -17.32 -13.08
CA ILE A 49 30.50 -17.24 -11.69
C ILE A 49 31.75 -18.09 -11.51
N TRP A 50 31.74 -19.32 -11.99
CA TRP A 50 32.88 -20.23 -11.93
C TRP A 50 34.10 -19.68 -12.67
N ARG A 51 33.91 -19.15 -13.88
CA ARG A 51 34.94 -18.49 -14.68
C ARG A 51 35.54 -17.28 -13.98
N SER A 52 34.70 -16.47 -13.32
CA SER A 52 35.16 -15.32 -12.55
C SER A 52 35.99 -15.73 -11.33
N MET A 53 35.59 -16.81 -10.65
CA MET A 53 36.36 -17.40 -9.54
C MET A 53 37.68 -17.97 -10.05
N GLY A 54 37.65 -18.78 -11.12
CA GLY A 54 38.84 -19.34 -11.75
C GLY A 54 39.84 -18.26 -12.15
N LYS A 55 39.40 -17.18 -12.82
CA LYS A 55 40.29 -16.08 -13.21
C LYS A 55 40.91 -15.34 -12.01
N ALA A 56 40.19 -15.21 -10.90
CA ALA A 56 40.71 -14.54 -9.70
C ALA A 56 41.76 -15.37 -8.96
N TYR A 57 41.75 -16.70 -9.13
CA TYR A 57 42.58 -17.65 -8.39
C TYR A 57 43.47 -18.53 -9.28
N ASP A 58 43.61 -18.18 -10.56
CA ASP A 58 44.38 -18.94 -11.55
C ASP A 58 43.94 -20.41 -11.68
N TRP A 59 42.61 -20.63 -11.63
CA TRP A 59 41.94 -21.94 -11.64
C TRP A 59 42.31 -22.89 -10.49
N GLU A 60 43.14 -22.45 -9.55
CA GLU A 60 43.46 -23.17 -8.31
C GLU A 60 42.45 -22.83 -7.22
N MET A 61 41.31 -23.54 -7.21
CA MET A 61 40.19 -23.27 -6.31
C MET A 61 40.51 -23.50 -4.82
N GLU A 62 41.63 -24.15 -4.53
CA GLU A 62 42.16 -24.27 -3.18
C GLU A 62 42.50 -22.91 -2.57
N LYS A 63 43.00 -21.96 -3.39
CA LYS A 63 43.22 -20.56 -2.96
C LYS A 63 41.91 -19.89 -2.55
N PHE A 64 40.83 -20.10 -3.32
CA PHE A 64 39.51 -19.60 -2.95
C PHE A 64 38.99 -20.28 -1.67
N ARG A 65 39.18 -21.59 -1.53
CA ARG A 65 38.77 -22.36 -0.35
C ARG A 65 39.45 -21.85 0.92
N MET A 66 40.72 -21.47 0.85
CA MET A 66 41.49 -20.96 1.99
C MET A 66 41.19 -19.49 2.33
N GLN A 67 40.71 -18.69 1.38
CA GLN A 67 40.42 -17.27 1.62
C GLN A 67 39.08 -17.00 2.33
N LYS A 68 38.95 -15.80 2.91
CA LYS A 68 37.68 -15.32 3.50
C LYS A 68 36.66 -15.02 2.40
N LYS A 69 35.41 -15.45 2.60
CA LYS A 69 34.29 -15.16 1.69
C LYS A 69 33.55 -13.94 2.20
N PHE A 70 33.55 -12.88 1.41
CA PHE A 70 32.87 -11.64 1.76
C PHE A 70 31.42 -11.65 1.26
N ILE A 71 30.54 -10.96 1.99
CA ILE A 71 29.16 -10.72 1.59
C ILE A 71 29.11 -9.61 0.55
N ASP A 72 28.14 -9.65 -0.38
CA ASP A 72 27.82 -8.53 -1.26
C ASP A 72 27.44 -7.26 -0.47
N ARG A 73 28.39 -6.34 -0.37
CA ARG A 73 28.24 -5.06 0.34
C ARG A 73 27.34 -4.08 -0.41
N GLY A 74 27.23 -4.19 -1.73
CA GLY A 74 26.42 -3.30 -2.57
C GLY A 74 24.92 -3.46 -2.31
N ASN A 75 24.49 -4.64 -1.89
CA ASN A 75 23.09 -4.90 -1.56
C ASN A 75 22.67 -4.44 -0.14
N LYS A 76 23.60 -3.94 0.68
CA LYS A 76 23.31 -3.44 2.03
C LYS A 76 22.30 -2.28 1.97
N ARG A 77 21.29 -2.33 2.86
CA ARG A 77 20.23 -1.33 3.01
C ARG A 77 19.37 -1.10 1.75
N ARG A 78 19.43 -1.99 0.74
CA ARG A 78 18.66 -1.82 -0.50
C ARG A 78 17.14 -1.74 -0.26
N PHE A 79 16.63 -2.47 0.73
CA PHE A 79 15.22 -2.38 1.13
C PHE A 79 14.86 -0.95 1.56
N PHE A 80 15.59 -0.37 2.51
CA PHE A 80 15.37 1.02 2.96
C PHE A 80 15.56 2.03 1.82
N LYS A 81 16.58 1.86 0.98
CA LYS A 81 16.78 2.72 -0.21
C LYS A 81 15.56 2.70 -1.14
N ASN A 82 14.87 1.56 -1.30
CA ASN A 82 13.64 1.46 -2.09
C ASN A 82 12.44 2.03 -1.35
N PHE A 83 12.34 1.83 -0.03
CA PHE A 83 11.27 2.39 0.79
C PHE A 83 11.28 3.93 0.77
N PHE A 84 12.46 4.56 0.90
CA PHE A 84 12.57 6.01 0.80
C PHE A 84 12.24 6.54 -0.61
N ARG A 85 12.55 5.79 -1.67
CA ARG A 85 12.09 6.14 -3.03
C ARG A 85 10.57 6.08 -3.15
N PHE A 86 9.95 5.08 -2.54
CA PHE A 86 8.50 4.95 -2.49
C PHE A 86 7.85 6.10 -1.70
N ILE A 87 8.39 6.49 -0.54
CA ILE A 87 7.87 7.65 0.21
C ILE A 87 8.05 8.95 -0.61
N LYS A 88 9.22 9.16 -1.20
CA LYS A 88 9.54 10.40 -1.93
C LYS A 88 8.64 10.62 -3.15
N ASN A 89 8.38 9.55 -3.92
CA ASN A 89 7.46 9.59 -5.05
C ASN A 89 6.79 8.22 -5.24
N PRO A 90 5.66 7.97 -4.56
CA PRO A 90 5.01 6.66 -4.58
C PRO A 90 4.48 6.29 -5.96
N MET A 91 3.89 7.27 -6.67
CA MET A 91 3.31 7.03 -8.00
C MET A 91 4.38 6.77 -9.05
N GLY A 92 5.48 7.54 -9.06
CA GLY A 92 6.60 7.31 -9.95
C GLY A 92 7.26 5.96 -9.69
N TYR A 93 7.46 5.60 -8.42
CA TYR A 93 8.03 4.30 -8.06
C TYR A 93 7.13 3.14 -8.50
N ILE A 94 5.83 3.18 -8.21
CA ILE A 94 4.86 2.16 -8.66
C ILE A 94 4.82 2.08 -10.18
N TYR A 95 4.80 3.23 -10.88
CA TYR A 95 4.75 3.29 -12.34
C TYR A 95 5.92 2.50 -12.95
N TRP A 96 7.15 2.81 -12.56
CA TRP A 96 8.34 2.17 -13.12
C TRP A 96 8.45 0.70 -12.70
N LYS A 97 8.09 0.36 -11.46
CA LYS A 97 8.12 -1.04 -10.99
C LYS A 97 7.08 -1.93 -11.67
N THR A 98 5.95 -1.37 -12.05
CA THR A 98 4.87 -2.12 -12.72
C THR A 98 4.91 -1.96 -14.24
N TYR A 99 5.83 -1.18 -14.82
CA TYR A 99 5.86 -0.87 -16.25
C TYR A 99 5.86 -2.14 -17.13
N LYS A 100 6.77 -3.09 -16.86
CA LYS A 100 6.86 -4.35 -17.61
C LYS A 100 5.60 -5.23 -17.45
N ILE A 101 5.00 -5.24 -16.26
CA ILE A 101 3.77 -5.99 -15.97
C ILE A 101 2.57 -5.37 -16.70
N ARG A 102 2.55 -4.04 -16.88
CA ARG A 102 1.48 -3.30 -17.57
C ARG A 102 1.60 -3.30 -19.09
N GLN A 103 2.66 -3.84 -19.67
CA GLN A 103 2.81 -3.97 -21.13
C GLN A 103 1.70 -4.83 -21.75
N PRO A 104 1.44 -6.07 -21.27
CA PRO A 104 0.23 -6.79 -21.66
C PRO A 104 -0.98 -6.15 -20.97
N LYS A 105 -1.65 -5.23 -21.67
CA LYS A 105 -2.86 -4.60 -21.15
C LYS A 105 -4.01 -5.62 -21.10
N GLY A 106 -4.56 -5.82 -19.90
CA GLY A 106 -5.78 -6.61 -19.74
C GLY A 106 -6.96 -5.99 -20.50
N ARG A 107 -7.99 -6.80 -20.79
CA ARG A 107 -9.24 -6.29 -21.35
C ARG A 107 -9.90 -5.32 -20.35
N ILE A 108 -10.76 -4.44 -20.87
CA ILE A 108 -11.47 -3.48 -20.02
C ILE A 108 -12.31 -4.21 -18.95
N ILE A 109 -12.93 -5.33 -19.30
CA ILE A 109 -13.75 -6.15 -18.40
C ILE A 109 -12.90 -6.66 -17.22
N THR A 110 -11.71 -7.22 -17.48
CA THR A 110 -10.85 -7.75 -16.41
C THR A 110 -10.34 -6.64 -15.50
N THR A 111 -10.03 -5.47 -16.07
CA THR A 111 -9.61 -4.29 -15.30
C THR A 111 -10.73 -3.78 -14.39
N MET A 112 -11.95 -3.64 -14.93
CA MET A 112 -13.11 -3.16 -14.17
C MET A 112 -13.54 -4.18 -13.11
N LEU A 113 -13.46 -5.47 -13.40
CA LEU A 113 -13.71 -6.53 -12.42
C LEU A 113 -12.71 -6.45 -11.26
N GLY A 114 -11.41 -6.32 -11.57
CA GLY A 114 -10.36 -6.18 -10.56
C GLY A 114 -10.59 -4.96 -9.66
N LEU A 115 -10.87 -3.80 -10.27
CA LEU A 115 -11.19 -2.58 -9.52
C LEU A 115 -12.48 -2.71 -8.69
N GLY A 116 -13.52 -3.33 -9.24
CA GLY A 116 -14.80 -3.54 -8.58
C GLY A 116 -14.69 -4.47 -7.36
N VAL A 117 -13.95 -5.58 -7.48
CA VAL A 117 -13.70 -6.50 -6.36
C VAL A 117 -12.90 -5.82 -5.27
N ILE A 118 -11.81 -5.13 -5.62
CA ILE A 118 -10.99 -4.39 -4.64
C ILE A 118 -11.84 -3.32 -3.93
N GLY A 119 -12.62 -2.55 -4.68
CA GLY A 119 -13.52 -1.54 -4.10
C GLY A 119 -14.59 -2.13 -3.18
N THR A 120 -15.10 -3.32 -3.50
CA THR A 120 -16.07 -4.04 -2.64
C THR A 120 -15.43 -4.53 -1.35
N LEU A 121 -14.21 -5.06 -1.41
CA LEU A 121 -13.45 -5.48 -0.22
C LEU A 121 -13.19 -4.31 0.74
N PHE A 122 -12.78 -3.15 0.21
CA PHE A 122 -12.61 -1.94 1.02
C PHE A 122 -13.92 -1.52 1.70
N LYS A 123 -15.05 -1.55 0.96
CA LYS A 123 -16.37 -1.24 1.52
C LYS A 123 -16.75 -2.19 2.66
N TYR A 124 -16.61 -3.50 2.47
CA TYR A 124 -16.90 -4.49 3.52
C TYR A 124 -16.01 -4.31 4.75
N LYS A 125 -14.74 -3.94 4.57
CA LYS A 125 -13.86 -3.65 5.71
C LYS A 125 -14.32 -2.39 6.46
N MET A 126 -14.78 -1.35 5.75
CA MET A 126 -15.33 -0.15 6.39
C MET A 126 -16.60 -0.45 7.19
N GLU A 127 -17.52 -1.27 6.64
CA GLU A 127 -18.72 -1.73 7.35
C GLU A 127 -18.36 -2.53 8.60
N SER A 128 -17.44 -3.49 8.48
CA SER A 128 -16.94 -4.28 9.61
C SER A 128 -16.42 -3.39 10.75
N ASN A 129 -15.67 -2.34 10.42
CA ASN A 129 -15.18 -1.38 11.42
C ASN A 129 -16.32 -0.56 12.05
N GLN A 130 -17.41 -0.26 11.33
CA GLN A 130 -18.59 0.42 11.90
C GLN A 130 -19.36 -0.49 12.87
N ILE A 131 -19.45 -1.78 12.55
CA ILE A 131 -20.11 -2.78 13.42
C ILE A 131 -19.33 -2.95 14.72
N GLN A 132 -18.00 -3.01 14.65
CA GLN A 132 -17.15 -3.03 15.86
C GLN A 132 -17.40 -1.81 16.76
N LYS A 133 -17.58 -0.61 16.18
CA LYS A 133 -17.95 0.58 16.96
C LYS A 133 -19.33 0.47 17.59
N ARG A 134 -20.30 -0.13 16.89
CA ARG A 134 -21.65 -0.37 17.41
C ARG A 134 -21.62 -1.35 18.59
N GLU A 135 -20.88 -2.45 18.46
CA GLU A 135 -20.71 -3.43 19.55
C GLU A 135 -20.05 -2.80 20.76
N TYR A 136 -18.99 -2.00 20.55
CA TYR A 136 -18.36 -1.23 21.63
C TYR A 136 -19.35 -0.28 22.33
N TYR A 137 -20.18 0.43 21.56
CA TYR A 137 -21.21 1.29 22.14
C TYR A 137 -22.24 0.50 22.97
N LEU A 138 -22.69 -0.65 22.48
CA LEU A 138 -23.61 -1.54 23.22
C LEU A 138 -23.00 -2.06 24.52
N LEU A 139 -21.70 -2.40 24.49
CA LEU A 139 -20.96 -2.78 25.68
C LEU A 139 -20.93 -1.65 26.71
N THR A 140 -20.63 -0.43 26.28
CA THR A 140 -20.65 0.75 27.17
C THR A 140 -22.05 1.10 27.69
N ALA A 141 -23.09 0.76 26.93
CA ALA A 141 -24.49 0.94 27.34
C ALA A 141 -24.99 -0.15 28.30
N GLY A 142 -24.12 -1.09 28.72
CA GLY A 142 -24.42 -2.10 29.73
C GLY A 142 -24.83 -3.48 29.18
N LYS A 143 -24.77 -3.69 27.85
CA LYS A 143 -24.99 -5.01 27.26
C LYS A 143 -23.66 -5.71 27.03
N ASN A 144 -23.31 -6.66 27.89
CA ASN A 144 -22.14 -7.49 27.67
C ASN A 144 -22.29 -8.29 26.36
N SER A 145 -21.19 -8.46 25.62
CA SER A 145 -21.16 -9.15 24.33
C SER A 145 -20.33 -10.42 24.44
N GLU A 146 -20.97 -11.57 24.30
CA GLU A 146 -20.28 -12.86 24.18
C GLU A 146 -20.04 -13.15 22.69
N GLY A 147 -18.77 -13.13 22.29
CA GLY A 147 -18.37 -13.20 20.88
C GLY A 147 -18.38 -11.85 20.17
N SER A 148 -18.10 -11.88 18.86
CA SER A 148 -17.96 -10.68 18.02
C SER A 148 -18.40 -10.94 16.57
N GLY A 149 -18.98 -9.93 15.92
CA GLY A 149 -19.28 -9.96 14.49
C GLY A 149 -20.77 -10.03 14.15
N LEU A 150 -21.05 -10.14 12.85
CA LEU A 150 -22.42 -10.10 12.30
C LEU A 150 -23.10 -11.46 12.22
N ILE A 151 -22.33 -12.54 12.25
CA ILE A 151 -22.84 -13.90 12.04
C ILE A 151 -23.20 -14.45 13.40
N ASN A 152 -24.50 -14.57 13.66
CA ASN A 152 -25.00 -15.10 14.91
C ASN A 152 -25.14 -16.63 14.77
N THR A 153 -24.52 -17.36 15.69
CA THR A 153 -24.63 -18.83 15.74
C THR A 153 -25.95 -19.32 16.34
N GLY A 154 -26.66 -18.46 17.07
CA GLY A 154 -27.96 -18.76 17.69
C GLY A 154 -29.17 -18.38 16.84
N TYR A 155 -30.35 -18.33 17.47
CA TYR A 155 -31.63 -17.99 16.82
C TYR A 155 -31.80 -16.49 16.59
N ASN A 156 -30.92 -15.89 15.79
CA ASN A 156 -30.98 -14.49 15.40
C ASN A 156 -30.95 -14.34 13.87
N ASN A 157 -31.46 -13.21 13.38
CA ASN A 157 -31.42 -12.91 11.95
C ASN A 157 -30.09 -12.24 11.58
N ASP A 158 -29.34 -12.90 10.71
CA ASP A 158 -28.14 -12.32 10.13
C ASP A 158 -28.48 -11.39 8.97
N LYS A 159 -27.90 -10.19 9.01
CA LYS A 159 -27.91 -9.28 7.86
C LYS A 159 -26.53 -9.26 7.23
N LEU A 160 -26.39 -10.04 6.17
CA LEU A 160 -25.16 -10.04 5.36
C LEU A 160 -24.95 -8.69 4.67
N ALA A 161 -23.69 -8.38 4.39
CA ALA A 161 -23.32 -7.18 3.66
C ALA A 161 -23.99 -7.17 2.28
N ARG A 162 -24.40 -5.99 1.82
CA ARG A 162 -25.05 -5.82 0.52
C ARG A 162 -24.10 -6.25 -0.58
N GLN A 163 -24.57 -7.13 -1.46
CA GLN A 163 -23.73 -7.67 -2.54
C GLN A 163 -23.26 -6.57 -3.50
N GLY A 164 -22.08 -6.78 -4.10
CA GLY A 164 -21.50 -5.89 -5.12
C GLY A 164 -22.23 -5.92 -6.48
N MET A 165 -23.40 -6.53 -6.58
CA MET A 165 -24.12 -6.75 -7.83
C MET A 165 -25.09 -5.60 -8.14
N PRO A 166 -25.24 -5.19 -9.42
CA PRO A 166 -26.11 -4.07 -9.81
C PRO A 166 -27.53 -4.19 -9.27
N LEU A 167 -28.11 -5.39 -9.32
CA LEU A 167 -29.48 -5.66 -8.85
C LEU A 167 -29.68 -5.19 -7.40
N THR A 168 -28.83 -5.64 -6.49
CA THR A 168 -28.92 -5.27 -5.07
C THR A 168 -28.62 -3.80 -4.82
N GLN A 169 -27.81 -3.16 -5.66
CA GLN A 169 -27.48 -1.75 -5.56
C GLN A 169 -28.60 -0.83 -6.04
N MET A 170 -29.48 -1.30 -6.93
CA MET A 170 -30.65 -0.55 -7.38
C MET A 170 -31.75 -0.50 -6.30
N PHE A 171 -31.96 -1.60 -5.58
CA PHE A 171 -33.05 -1.70 -4.59
C PHE A 171 -32.68 -1.20 -3.20
N TYR A 172 -31.41 -1.34 -2.81
CA TYR A 172 -30.96 -0.98 -1.47
C TYR A 172 -29.91 0.09 -1.54
N SER A 173 -30.07 1.16 -0.77
CA SER A 173 -29.04 2.16 -0.51
C SER A 173 -28.59 2.07 0.94
N TYR A 174 -27.36 2.50 1.23
CA TYR A 174 -26.92 2.66 2.61
C TYR A 174 -27.60 3.89 3.21
N LEU A 175 -27.88 3.83 4.51
CA LEU A 175 -28.29 4.99 5.27
C LEU A 175 -27.15 6.02 5.28
N LEU A 176 -27.39 7.18 4.69
CA LEU A 176 -26.44 8.27 4.70
C LEU A 176 -26.68 9.13 5.95
N ALA A 177 -25.67 9.20 6.83
CA ALA A 177 -25.78 9.95 8.08
C ALA A 177 -26.13 11.44 7.87
N LYS A 178 -25.73 12.03 6.73
CA LYS A 178 -26.05 13.42 6.37
C LYS A 178 -27.56 13.68 6.20
N ASP A 179 -28.35 12.64 5.95
CA ASP A 179 -29.79 12.76 5.76
C ASP A 179 -30.54 12.68 7.11
N ILE A 180 -29.84 12.32 8.19
CA ILE A 180 -30.36 12.37 9.56
C ILE A 180 -30.22 13.80 10.07
N VAL A 181 -31.27 14.61 9.90
CA VAL A 181 -31.27 16.03 10.26
C VAL A 181 -32.16 16.31 11.47
N VAL A 182 -31.80 17.33 12.25
CA VAL A 182 -32.65 17.85 13.33
C VAL A 182 -33.94 18.41 12.73
N SER A 183 -35.06 18.15 13.40
CA SER A 183 -36.36 18.66 12.97
C SER A 183 -36.35 20.18 12.82
N ARG A 184 -36.92 20.67 11.71
CA ARG A 184 -37.10 22.10 11.44
C ARG A 184 -38.00 22.80 12.46
N SER A 185 -38.81 22.04 13.21
CA SER A 185 -39.61 22.59 14.31
C SER A 185 -38.76 23.21 15.41
N ARG A 186 -37.47 22.81 15.53
CA ARG A 186 -36.50 23.45 16.43
C ARG A 186 -36.39 24.95 16.18
N ASP A 187 -36.51 25.39 14.93
CA ASP A 187 -36.38 26.81 14.58
C ASP A 187 -37.61 27.61 15.01
N GLN A 188 -38.75 26.97 15.29
CA GLN A 188 -39.92 27.66 15.84
C GLN A 188 -39.68 28.15 17.28
N ASN A 189 -38.73 27.55 18.00
CA ASN A 189 -38.34 28.03 19.33
C ASN A 189 -37.76 29.46 19.30
N TYR A 190 -37.27 29.93 18.15
CA TYR A 190 -36.78 31.31 18.02
C TYR A 190 -37.86 32.37 18.22
N ARG A 191 -39.14 32.03 18.03
CA ARG A 191 -40.27 32.93 18.30
C ARG A 191 -40.30 33.41 19.75
N LYS A 192 -39.99 32.52 20.70
CA LYS A 192 -39.92 32.86 22.13
C LYS A 192 -38.83 33.90 22.41
N TYR A 193 -37.69 33.82 21.74
CA TYR A 193 -36.64 34.83 21.86
C TYR A 193 -37.10 36.18 21.29
N PHE A 194 -37.81 36.20 20.16
CA PHE A 194 -38.35 37.44 19.60
C PHE A 194 -39.43 38.07 20.49
N GLU A 195 -40.32 37.27 21.08
CA GLU A 195 -41.33 37.74 22.05
C GLU A 195 -40.69 38.33 23.31
N MET A 196 -39.65 37.67 23.84
CA MET A 196 -38.89 38.17 24.99
C MET A 196 -38.17 39.48 24.68
N ARG A 197 -37.54 39.61 23.50
CA ARG A 197 -36.89 40.86 23.08
C ARG A 197 -37.87 42.02 23.00
N LYS A 198 -39.07 41.79 22.46
CA LYS A 198 -40.16 42.80 22.44
C LYS A 198 -40.58 43.19 23.86
N LYS A 199 -40.74 42.21 24.76
CA LYS A 199 -41.13 42.45 26.16
C LYS A 199 -40.13 43.33 26.93
N TYR A 200 -38.83 43.11 26.72
CA TYR A 200 -37.76 43.86 27.40
C TYR A 200 -37.22 45.05 26.60
N GLN A 201 -37.88 45.42 25.49
CA GLN A 201 -37.48 46.54 24.62
C GLN A 201 -36.02 46.48 24.15
N ILE A 202 -35.47 45.27 23.98
CA ILE A 202 -34.09 45.06 23.52
C ILE A 202 -34.06 45.25 22.01
N LYS A 203 -33.76 46.49 21.58
CA LYS A 203 -33.52 46.83 20.17
C LYS A 203 -32.26 46.14 19.66
N GLU A 204 -32.26 45.79 18.37
CA GLU A 204 -31.04 45.37 17.66
C GLU A 204 -30.00 46.49 17.63
#